data_AF-A0A4V2X4R0-F1
#
_entry.id   AF-A0A4V2X4R0-F1
#
_cell.length_a   1.000
_cell.length_b   1.000
_cell.length_c   1.000
_cell.angle_alpha   90.00
_cell.angle_beta   90.00
_cell.angle_gamma   90.00
#
_symmetry.space_group_name_H-M   'P 1'
#
loop_
_entity.id
_entity.type
_entity.pdbx_description
1 polymer ?
#
loop_
_entity_poly.entity_id
_entity_poly.type
_entity_poly.pdbx_seq_one_letter_code
_entity_poly.pdbx_strand_id
1 'polypeptide(L)'
;MDEEITLTAMYLAVAAKENWENFINTICTAQIQIEGEIGLMSMLINHAKAVDAVANMLNEKGYDFPGCWLYDVVEEFGGILVTESILFLKEKAANKLADILVKWLSVTRSEYAYFTEEVKKSYLTTYEYL
;
A
#
# COMPACT_ATOMS: atom_id res chain seq x y z
N MET A 1 -6.57 -1.94 18.00
CA MET A 1 -6.01 -1.98 16.64
C MET A 1 -6.94 -2.88 15.87
N ASP A 2 -7.46 -2.41 14.74
CA ASP A 2 -8.38 -3.20 13.93
C ASP A 2 -7.68 -4.48 13.44
N GLU A 3 -8.37 -5.62 13.47
CA GLU A 3 -7.79 -6.92 13.08
C GLU A 3 -7.40 -6.90 11.58
N GLU A 4 -8.19 -6.21 10.75
CA GLU A 4 -7.97 -6.07 9.30
C GLU A 4 -6.73 -5.22 8.98
N ILE A 5 -6.54 -4.11 9.69
CA ILE A 5 -5.33 -3.27 9.56
C ILE A 5 -4.09 -4.06 9.99
N THR A 6 -4.20 -4.85 11.06
CA THR A 6 -3.10 -5.68 11.56
C THR A 6 -2.69 -6.72 10.52
N LEU A 7 -3.67 -7.40 9.92
CA LEU A 7 -3.42 -8.40 8.89
C LEU A 7 -2.78 -7.78 7.65
N THR A 8 -3.31 -6.65 7.15
CA THR A 8 -2.75 -5.91 6.02
C THR A 8 -1.29 -5.50 6.28
N ALA A 9 -0.99 -5.01 7.48
CA ALA A 9 0.39 -4.65 7.85
C ALA A 9 1.33 -5.87 7.89
N MET A 10 0.84 -7.04 8.31
CA MET A 10 1.63 -8.28 8.28
C MET A 10 1.99 -8.69 6.85
N TYR A 11 1.04 -8.65 5.91
CA TYR A 11 1.33 -8.98 4.50
C TYR A 11 2.32 -8.01 3.86
N LEU A 12 2.16 -6.71 4.11
CA LEU A 12 3.13 -5.71 3.66
C LEU A 12 4.53 -5.97 4.22
N ALA A 13 4.63 -6.31 5.50
CA ALA A 13 5.91 -6.59 6.16
C ALA A 13 6.56 -7.90 5.66
N VAL A 14 5.78 -8.94 5.39
CA VAL A 14 6.29 -10.20 4.81
C VAL A 14 6.87 -9.94 3.42
N ALA A 15 6.11 -9.29 2.53
CA ALA A 15 6.59 -8.96 1.18
C ALA A 15 7.84 -8.06 1.19
N ALA A 16 7.86 -7.08 2.10
CA ALA A 16 9.01 -6.21 2.30
C ALA A 16 10.25 -6.99 2.77
N LYS A 17 10.06 -7.96 3.67
CA LYS A 17 11.12 -8.83 4.19
C LYS A 17 11.66 -9.80 3.14
N GLU A 18 10.83 -10.35 2.27
CA GLU A 18 11.29 -11.23 1.18
C GLU A 18 12.24 -10.48 0.22
N ASN A 19 12.13 -9.15 0.16
CA ASN A 19 13.03 -8.26 -0.57
C ASN A 19 14.10 -7.62 0.35
N TRP A 20 14.62 -8.38 1.31
CA TRP A 20 15.45 -7.93 2.43
C TRP A 20 16.65 -7.04 2.06
N GLU A 21 17.34 -7.32 0.96
CA GLU A 21 18.48 -6.49 0.53
C GLU A 21 18.05 -5.09 0.09
N ASN A 22 16.92 -4.99 -0.62
CA ASN A 22 16.33 -3.69 -0.98
C ASN A 22 15.72 -3.00 0.24
N PHE A 23 15.22 -3.77 1.19
CA PHE A 23 14.73 -3.28 2.48
C PHE A 23 15.84 -2.63 3.29
N ILE A 24 16.98 -3.32 3.48
CA ILE A 24 18.16 -2.78 4.15
C ILE A 24 18.73 -1.58 3.38
N ASN A 25 18.82 -1.67 2.05
CA ASN A 25 19.30 -0.55 1.25
C ASN A 25 18.40 0.68 1.40
N THR A 26 17.08 0.52 1.47
CA THR A 26 16.14 1.61 1.76
C THR A 26 16.41 2.23 3.13
N ILE A 27 16.63 1.41 4.18
CA ILE A 27 17.02 1.88 5.52
C ILE A 27 18.33 2.68 5.49
N CYS A 28 19.35 2.17 4.80
CA CYS A 28 20.67 2.75 4.78
C CYS A 28 20.79 4.01 3.90
N THR A 29 19.96 4.15 2.86
CA THR A 29 20.06 5.23 1.86
C THR A 29 19.01 6.32 2.01
N ALA A 30 17.81 6.01 2.49
CA ALA A 30 16.82 7.03 2.82
C ALA A 30 17.21 7.74 4.13
N GLN A 31 16.65 8.92 4.39
CA GLN A 31 16.83 9.71 5.63
C GLN A 31 16.38 9.00 6.93
N ILE A 32 16.17 7.67 6.89
CA ILE A 32 15.82 6.76 7.99
C ILE A 32 17.01 6.51 8.94
N GLN A 33 18.13 7.22 8.76
CA GLN A 33 19.17 7.29 9.79
C GLN A 33 18.64 7.80 11.15
N ILE A 34 17.46 8.41 11.20
CA ILE A 34 16.84 8.95 12.42
C ILE A 34 16.01 7.90 13.18
N GLU A 35 15.43 6.88 12.54
CA GLU A 35 14.46 5.96 13.18
C GLU A 35 14.66 4.45 12.92
N GLY A 36 15.60 4.06 12.05
CA GLY A 36 15.95 2.65 11.80
C GLY A 36 14.75 1.77 11.41
N GLU A 37 14.75 0.51 11.88
CA GLU A 37 13.69 -0.48 11.60
C GLU A 37 12.31 -0.04 12.11
N ILE A 38 12.26 0.72 13.21
CA ILE A 38 11.01 1.18 13.83
C ILE A 38 10.30 2.20 12.95
N GLY A 39 11.04 3.18 12.40
CA GLY A 39 10.49 4.16 11.48
C GLY A 39 9.94 3.51 10.21
N LEU A 40 10.62 2.47 9.72
CA LEU A 40 10.17 1.71 8.56
C LEU A 40 8.87 0.92 8.87
N MET A 41 8.83 0.19 9.99
CA MET A 41 7.61 -0.51 10.41
C MET A 41 6.44 0.46 10.64
N SER A 42 6.70 1.63 11.21
CA SER A 42 5.70 2.70 11.36
C SER A 42 5.15 3.16 10.00
N MET A 43 6.01 3.31 9.00
CA MET A 43 5.57 3.63 7.64
C MET A 43 4.72 2.53 7.03
N LEU A 44 5.11 1.26 7.15
CA LEU A 44 4.31 0.12 6.67
C LEU A 44 2.92 0.07 7.33
N ILE A 45 2.82 0.40 8.62
CA ILE A 45 1.52 0.53 9.31
C ILE A 45 0.68 1.65 8.68
N ASN A 46 1.28 2.79 8.33
CA ASN A 46 0.56 3.87 7.67
C ASN A 46 0.10 3.46 6.26
N HIS A 47 0.92 2.71 5.53
CA HIS A 47 0.52 2.10 4.26
C HIS A 47 -0.65 1.12 4.44
N ALA A 48 -0.60 0.26 5.46
CA ALA A 48 -1.67 -0.67 5.76
C ALA A 48 -3.01 0.05 6.01
N LYS A 49 -2.99 1.11 6.83
CA LYS A 49 -4.19 1.94 7.07
C LYS A 49 -4.73 2.58 5.79
N ALA A 50 -3.84 3.06 4.91
CA ALA A 50 -4.24 3.69 3.66
C ALA A 50 -4.81 2.67 2.65
N VAL A 51 -4.22 1.48 2.59
CA VAL A 51 -4.70 0.35 1.78
C VAL A 51 -6.08 -0.11 2.28
N ASP A 52 -6.26 -0.21 3.60
CA ASP A 52 -7.54 -0.55 4.23
C ASP A 52 -8.64 0.49 3.96
N ALA A 53 -8.29 1.79 4.04
CA ALA A 53 -9.21 2.87 3.69
C ALA A 53 -9.66 2.80 2.21
N VAL A 54 -8.76 2.43 1.29
CA VAL A 54 -9.10 2.20 -0.11
C VAL A 54 -10.03 1.00 -0.27
N ALA A 55 -9.72 -0.12 0.39
CA ALA A 55 -10.56 -1.32 0.34
C ALA A 55 -11.97 -1.02 0.86
N ASN A 56 -12.11 -0.32 1.98
CA ASN A 56 -13.38 0.11 2.54
C ASN A 56 -14.16 1.03 1.58
N MET A 57 -13.49 2.04 1.00
CA MET A 57 -14.10 2.92 0.01
C MET A 57 -14.59 2.18 -1.24
N LEU A 58 -13.86 1.16 -1.70
CA LEU A 58 -14.25 0.34 -2.85
C LEU A 58 -15.37 -0.64 -2.48
N ASN A 59 -15.37 -1.21 -1.28
CA ASN A 59 -16.49 -2.01 -0.74
C ASN A 59 -17.79 -1.20 -0.73
N GLU A 60 -17.77 0.06 -0.28
CA GLU A 60 -18.94 0.96 -0.30
C GLU A 60 -19.48 1.21 -1.72
N LYS A 61 -18.63 1.05 -2.74
CA LYS A 61 -18.98 1.17 -4.16
C LYS A 61 -19.41 -0.14 -4.81
N GLY A 62 -19.45 -1.23 -4.05
CA GLY A 62 -19.91 -2.55 -4.50
C GLY A 62 -18.82 -3.44 -5.10
N TYR A 63 -17.54 -3.10 -4.91
CA TYR A 63 -16.45 -4.05 -5.16
C TYR A 63 -16.39 -5.06 -4.01
N ASP A 64 -16.00 -6.30 -4.31
CA ASP A 64 -15.81 -7.35 -3.31
C ASP A 64 -14.33 -7.69 -3.20
N PHE A 65 -13.83 -7.79 -1.98
CA PHE A 65 -12.44 -8.11 -1.65
C PHE A 65 -12.38 -9.46 -0.94
N PRO A 66 -12.45 -10.59 -1.68
CA PRO A 66 -12.23 -11.91 -1.10
C PRO A 66 -10.86 -11.99 -0.45
N GLY A 67 -10.70 -12.87 0.54
CA GLY A 67 -9.45 -13.00 1.31
C GLY A 67 -8.17 -13.24 0.49
N CYS A 68 -8.27 -13.64 -0.79
CA CYS A 68 -7.11 -13.74 -1.68
C CYS A 68 -6.49 -12.38 -2.05
N TRP A 69 -7.22 -11.26 -1.90
CA TRP A 69 -6.70 -9.93 -2.19
C TRP A 69 -5.47 -9.57 -1.33
N LEU A 70 -5.37 -10.13 -0.13
CA LEU A 70 -4.20 -9.95 0.74
C LEU A 70 -2.92 -10.48 0.07
N TYR A 71 -3.02 -11.59 -0.64
CA TYR A 71 -1.90 -12.17 -1.40
C TYR A 71 -1.76 -11.50 -2.77
N ASP A 72 -2.86 -11.34 -3.51
CA ASP A 72 -2.83 -10.89 -4.90
C ASP A 72 -2.55 -9.39 -5.05
N VAL A 73 -2.88 -8.57 -4.04
CA VAL A 73 -2.79 -7.10 -4.11
C VAL A 73 -1.86 -6.57 -3.02
N VAL A 74 -2.10 -6.91 -1.76
CA VAL A 74 -1.36 -6.31 -0.63
C VAL A 74 0.09 -6.79 -0.61
N GLU A 75 0.34 -8.08 -0.84
CA GLU A 75 1.70 -8.62 -0.92
C GLU A 75 2.47 -8.04 -2.12
N GLU A 76 1.88 -8.03 -3.32
CA GLU A 76 2.49 -7.40 -4.51
C GLU A 76 2.84 -5.93 -4.25
N PHE A 77 1.91 -5.19 -3.65
CA PHE A 77 2.10 -3.79 -3.31
C PHE A 77 3.25 -3.61 -2.30
N GLY A 78 3.31 -4.43 -1.24
CA GLY A 78 4.39 -4.40 -0.24
C GLY A 78 5.77 -4.62 -0.85
N GLY A 79 5.88 -5.54 -1.81
CA GLY A 79 7.12 -5.76 -2.57
C GLY A 79 7.53 -4.52 -3.36
N ILE A 80 6.60 -3.94 -4.11
CA ILE A 80 6.83 -2.74 -4.94
C ILE A 80 7.30 -1.54 -4.10
N LEU A 81 6.71 -1.33 -2.92
CA LEU A 81 7.10 -0.24 -2.02
C LEU A 81 8.60 -0.24 -1.71
N VAL A 82 9.18 -1.43 -1.57
CA VAL A 82 10.59 -1.64 -1.24
C VAL A 82 11.47 -1.68 -2.49
N THR A 83 11.10 -2.46 -3.49
CA THR A 83 11.93 -2.65 -4.70
C THR A 83 12.04 -1.39 -5.54
N GLU A 84 11.00 -0.56 -5.58
CA GLU A 84 11.04 0.74 -6.26
C GLU A 84 11.46 1.90 -5.35
N SER A 85 11.77 1.61 -4.08
CA SER A 85 12.14 2.60 -3.05
C SER A 85 11.13 3.75 -2.93
N ILE A 86 9.84 3.44 -3.02
CA ILE A 86 8.75 4.44 -2.98
C ILE A 86 8.01 4.48 -1.63
N LEU A 87 8.47 3.74 -0.62
CA LEU A 87 7.89 3.72 0.72
C LEU A 87 7.63 5.14 1.31
N PHE A 88 8.51 6.10 1.04
CA PHE A 88 8.35 7.48 1.53
C PHE A 88 7.67 8.41 0.51
N LEU A 89 7.42 7.92 -0.69
CA LEU A 89 6.86 8.68 -1.81
C LEU A 89 5.37 8.36 -1.91
N LYS A 90 4.59 8.86 -0.95
CA LYS A 90 3.15 8.54 -0.76
C LYS A 90 2.33 8.63 -2.05
N GLU A 91 2.54 9.66 -2.87
CA GLU A 91 1.85 9.80 -4.16
C GLU A 91 2.23 8.70 -5.16
N LYS A 92 3.51 8.31 -5.22
CA LYS A 92 3.95 7.20 -6.07
C LYS A 92 3.39 5.88 -5.57
N ALA A 93 3.38 5.67 -4.26
CA ALA A 93 2.76 4.50 -3.65
C ALA A 93 1.26 4.42 -3.97
N ALA A 94 0.54 5.53 -3.85
CA ALA A 94 -0.88 5.62 -4.20
C ALA A 94 -1.14 5.28 -5.68
N ASN A 95 -0.31 5.80 -6.59
CA ASN A 95 -0.38 5.47 -8.03
C ASN A 95 -0.17 3.97 -8.27
N LYS A 96 0.82 3.36 -7.61
CA LYS A 96 1.10 1.92 -7.77
C LYS A 96 -0.03 1.05 -7.26
N LEU A 97 -0.60 1.37 -6.11
CA LEU A 97 -1.78 0.67 -5.60
C LEU A 97 -2.94 0.75 -6.59
N ALA A 98 -3.20 1.94 -7.15
CA ALA A 98 -4.25 2.12 -8.16
C ALA A 98 -3.98 1.28 -9.41
N ASP A 99 -2.74 1.23 -9.92
CA ASP A 99 -2.37 0.42 -11.08
C ASP A 99 -2.57 -1.08 -10.84
N ILE A 100 -2.26 -1.58 -9.63
CA ILE A 100 -2.50 -2.98 -9.24
C ILE A 100 -4.01 -3.25 -9.23
N LEU A 101 -4.78 -2.39 -8.55
CA LEU A 101 -6.23 -2.55 -8.42
C LEU A 101 -6.97 -2.46 -9.75
N VAL A 102 -6.55 -1.57 -10.66
CA VAL A 102 -7.11 -1.50 -12.03
C VAL A 102 -7.01 -2.86 -12.73
N LYS A 103 -5.85 -3.51 -12.63
CA LYS A 103 -5.62 -4.81 -13.27
C LYS A 103 -6.43 -5.90 -12.57
N TRP A 104 -6.36 -5.94 -11.26
CA TRP A 104 -6.99 -6.99 -10.45
C TRP A 104 -8.53 -6.96 -10.57
N LEU A 105 -9.14 -5.77 -10.52
CA LEU A 105 -10.58 -5.57 -10.68
C LEU A 105 -11.03 -5.51 -12.15
N SER A 106 -10.11 -5.63 -13.11
CA SER A 106 -10.41 -5.53 -14.55
C SER A 106 -11.16 -4.23 -14.92
N VAL A 107 -10.75 -3.10 -14.34
CA VAL A 107 -11.37 -1.78 -14.56
C VAL A 107 -11.30 -1.40 -16.05
N THR A 108 -12.42 -0.92 -16.60
CA THR A 108 -12.48 -0.58 -18.02
C THR A 108 -11.66 0.66 -18.35
N ARG A 109 -11.18 0.76 -19.60
CA ARG A 109 -10.39 1.91 -20.05
C ARG A 109 -11.13 3.24 -19.92
N SER A 110 -12.45 3.24 -20.06
CA SER A 110 -13.31 4.42 -19.89
C SER A 110 -13.34 4.92 -18.44
N GLU A 111 -13.16 4.03 -17.47
CA GLU A 111 -13.26 4.34 -16.04
C GLU A 111 -11.89 4.55 -15.39
N TYR A 112 -10.81 4.11 -16.04
CA TYR A 112 -9.44 4.12 -15.54
C TYR A 112 -9.04 5.44 -14.85
N ALA A 113 -9.25 6.57 -15.53
CA ALA A 113 -8.84 7.88 -14.99
C ALA A 113 -9.60 8.25 -13.71
N TYR A 114 -10.92 8.02 -13.69
CA TYR A 114 -11.76 8.30 -12.53
C TYR A 114 -11.42 7.37 -11.37
N PHE A 115 -11.35 6.07 -11.63
CA PHE A 115 -11.00 5.04 -10.64
C PHE A 115 -9.65 5.33 -9.97
N THR A 116 -8.63 5.63 -10.79
CA THR A 116 -7.27 5.93 -10.31
C THR A 116 -7.27 7.14 -9.38
N GLU A 117 -7.96 8.22 -9.75
CA GLU A 117 -8.03 9.42 -8.92
C GLU A 117 -8.77 9.17 -7.60
N GLU A 118 -9.82 8.35 -7.59
CA GLU A 118 -10.53 8.00 -6.36
C GLU A 118 -9.70 7.14 -5.40
N VAL A 119 -8.99 6.12 -5.93
CA VAL A 119 -8.06 5.32 -5.13
C VAL A 119 -6.97 6.20 -4.53
N LYS A 120 -6.34 7.05 -5.34
CA LYS A 120 -5.29 7.96 -4.86
C LYS A 120 -5.80 8.91 -3.79
N LYS A 121 -6.99 9.50 -4.00
CA LYS A 121 -7.60 10.40 -3.03
C LYS A 121 -7.85 9.70 -1.70
N SER A 122 -8.52 8.55 -1.72
CA SER A 122 -8.80 7.75 -0.51
C SER A 122 -7.51 7.40 0.23
N TYR A 123 -6.50 6.92 -0.49
CA TYR A 123 -5.22 6.54 0.07
C TYR A 123 -4.46 7.73 0.71
N LEU A 124 -4.40 8.87 0.02
CA LEU A 124 -3.63 10.03 0.47
C LEU A 124 -4.30 10.76 1.64
N THR A 125 -5.64 10.81 1.66
CA THR A 125 -6.39 11.42 2.76
C THR A 125 -6.09 10.73 4.10
N THR A 126 -5.81 9.42 4.12
CA THR A 126 -5.38 8.72 5.35
C THR A 126 -4.11 9.32 5.96
N TYR A 127 -3.23 9.92 5.15
CA TYR A 127 -2.01 10.57 5.64
C TYR A 127 -2.17 12.04 6.03
N GLU A 128 -3.30 12.66 5.72
CA GLU A 128 -3.62 14.03 6.17
C GLU A 128 -4.14 14.06 7.61
N TYR A 129 -4.62 12.91 8.10
CA TYR A 129 -5.18 12.72 9.44
C TYR A 129 -4.27 11.95 10.41
N LEU A 130 -3.01 11.69 10.04
CA LEU A 130 -1.97 11.04 10.85
C LEU A 130 -0.87 12.05 11.20
#